data_AF-A0A7V0XV06-F1
#
_entry.id   AF-A0A7V0XV06-F1
#
_cell.length_a   1.000
_cell.length_b   1.000
_cell.length_c   1.000
_cell.angle_alpha   90.00
_cell.angle_beta   90.00
_cell.angle_gamma   90.00
#
_symmetry.space_group_name_H-M   'P 1'
#
loop_
_entity.id
_entity.type
_entity.pdbx_description
1 polymer ?
#
loop_
_entity_poly.entity_id
_entity_poly.type
_entity_poly.pdbx_seq_one_letter_code
_entity_poly.pdbx_strand_id
1 'polypeptide(L)'
;MAAIVYQTNKKTGFTYAYESISYWDKEKKQSRARRIVFVPALKKNDFAGLDWYFRDGYMNTLLKVGAEERHMVAAEKLLSPLVCDNDCNRSVQGTLNQMVQELGWMLECDNASVTAPAPYRTGAWLAERPCTAKGVRDCIWPVSAMLDLLEKVGSAG
;
A
#
# COMPACT_ATOMS: atom_id res chain seq x y z
N MET A 1 1.00 -10.84 -8.26
CA MET A 1 1.34 -9.97 -9.41
C MET A 1 0.86 -8.57 -9.07
N ALA A 2 1.70 -7.56 -9.33
CA ALA A 2 1.62 -6.16 -8.89
C ALA A 2 1.09 -5.19 -9.97
N ALA A 3 -0.09 -4.58 -9.79
CA ALA A 3 -0.71 -3.65 -10.74
C ALA A 3 -0.61 -2.19 -10.26
N ILE A 4 -0.36 -1.22 -11.15
CA ILE A 4 -0.58 0.21 -10.84
C ILE A 4 -1.88 0.66 -11.50
N VAL A 5 -2.82 1.12 -10.68
CA VAL A 5 -4.10 1.64 -11.15
C VAL A 5 -4.09 3.16 -11.04
N TYR A 6 -4.49 3.81 -12.12
CA TYR A 6 -4.59 5.25 -12.23
C TYR A 6 -6.05 5.66 -12.05
N GLN A 7 -6.32 6.50 -11.05
CA GLN A 7 -7.64 7.07 -10.84
C GLN A 7 -7.57 8.59 -10.86
N THR A 8 -8.13 9.18 -11.90
CA THR A 8 -8.24 10.62 -12.03
C THR A 8 -9.56 11.09 -11.41
N ASN A 9 -9.48 11.92 -10.38
CA ASN A 9 -10.64 12.56 -9.80
C ASN A 9 -11.06 13.73 -10.70
N LYS A 10 -12.22 13.63 -11.35
CA LYS A 10 -12.73 14.64 -12.29
C LYS A 10 -13.08 15.98 -11.65
N LYS A 11 -13.31 16.03 -10.33
CA LYS A 11 -13.63 17.28 -9.61
C LYS A 11 -12.36 18.06 -9.26
N THR A 12 -11.28 17.37 -8.92
CA THR A 12 -10.05 18.00 -8.44
C THR A 12 -8.92 17.98 -9.46
N GLY A 13 -9.04 17.21 -10.55
CA GLY A 13 -8.03 17.11 -11.62
C GLY A 13 -6.81 16.27 -11.27
N PHE A 14 -6.68 15.79 -10.03
CA PHE A 14 -5.56 14.97 -9.58
C PHE A 14 -5.70 13.51 -10.03
N THR A 15 -4.58 12.94 -10.47
CA THR A 15 -4.46 11.52 -10.79
C THR A 15 -3.70 10.82 -9.68
N TYR A 16 -4.38 9.91 -9.00
CA TYR A 16 -3.79 9.04 -7.99
C TYR A 16 -3.26 7.78 -8.68
N ALA A 17 -2.01 7.43 -8.41
CA ALA A 17 -1.39 6.19 -8.86
C ALA A 17 -1.08 5.34 -7.62
N TYR A 18 -1.46 4.07 -7.64
CA TYR A 18 -1.28 3.17 -6.50
C TYR A 18 -0.89 1.77 -6.96
N GLU A 19 0.10 1.17 -6.29
CA GLU A 19 0.62 -0.17 -6.54
C GLU A 19 -0.16 -1.24 -5.77
N SER A 20 -0.44 -2.37 -6.43
CA SER A 20 -1.23 -3.46 -5.87
C SER A 20 -0.68 -4.84 -6.25
N ILE A 21 0.02 -5.49 -5.33
CA ILE A 21 0.30 -6.93 -5.44
C ILE A 21 -0.92 -7.72 -4.98
N SER A 22 -1.57 -8.44 -5.89
CA SER A 22 -2.55 -9.46 -5.50
C SER A 22 -2.30 -10.75 -6.27
N TYR A 23 -2.01 -11.83 -5.54
CA TYR A 23 -2.16 -13.18 -6.05
C TYR A 23 -2.53 -14.12 -4.91
N TRP A 24 -3.31 -15.14 -5.25
CA TRP A 24 -3.69 -16.20 -4.33
C TRP A 24 -2.61 -17.28 -4.35
N ASP A 25 -1.87 -17.41 -3.25
CA ASP A 25 -0.85 -18.45 -3.08
C ASP A 25 -1.56 -19.79 -2.81
N LYS A 26 -1.71 -20.61 -3.86
CA LYS A 26 -2.46 -21.89 -3.79
C LYS A 26 -1.78 -22.95 -2.93
N GLU A 27 -0.46 -22.93 -2.84
CA GLU A 27 0.33 -23.85 -2.01
C GLU A 27 0.24 -23.48 -0.54
N LYS A 28 0.34 -22.19 -0.22
CA LYS A 28 0.34 -21.70 1.18
C LYS A 28 -1.03 -21.33 1.73
N LYS A 29 -2.09 -21.43 0.91
CA LYS A 29 -3.50 -21.09 1.22
C LYS A 29 -3.66 -19.75 1.96
N GLN A 30 -2.92 -18.72 1.57
CA GLN A 30 -2.98 -17.40 2.21
C GLN A 30 -3.01 -16.26 1.20
N SER A 31 -3.71 -15.18 1.57
CA SER A 31 -3.70 -13.93 0.82
C SER A 31 -2.35 -13.23 1.02
N ARG A 32 -1.67 -12.89 -0.08
CA ARG A 32 -0.47 -12.05 -0.02
C ARG A 32 -0.90 -10.57 -0.08
N ALA A 33 -0.96 -9.99 1.11
CA ALA A 33 -1.13 -8.62 1.58
C ALA A 33 -1.58 -7.52 0.60
N ARG A 34 -2.77 -6.97 0.88
CA ARG A 34 -3.20 -5.63 0.46
C ARG A 34 -2.37 -4.62 1.23
N ARG A 35 -1.43 -3.94 0.56
CA ARG A 35 -0.55 -2.95 1.18
C ARG A 35 -0.79 -1.62 0.50
N ILE A 36 -0.84 -0.57 1.30
CA ILE A 36 -1.10 0.77 0.77
C ILE A 36 0.14 1.60 1.09
N VAL A 37 0.84 1.99 0.04
CA VAL A 37 1.89 2.99 0.11
C VAL A 37 1.29 4.25 -0.49
N PHE A 38 1.24 5.32 0.31
CA PHE A 38 0.72 6.59 -0.14
C PHE A 38 1.87 7.52 -0.50
N VAL A 39 2.00 7.82 -1.79
CA VAL A 39 2.98 8.77 -2.32
C VAL A 39 2.23 9.90 -3.02
N PRO A 40 1.98 11.05 -2.35
CA PRO A 40 1.23 12.14 -2.94
C PRO A 40 2.05 12.92 -3.98
N ALA A 41 1.34 13.57 -4.90
CA ALA A 41 1.85 14.61 -5.77
C ALA A 41 3.02 14.24 -6.70
N LEU A 42 3.16 12.98 -7.09
CA LEU A 42 4.10 12.57 -8.13
C LEU A 42 3.74 13.19 -9.48
N LYS A 43 4.72 13.77 -10.16
CA LYS A 43 4.64 14.26 -11.53
C LYS A 43 5.18 13.22 -12.50
N LYS A 44 4.88 13.38 -13.79
CA LYS A 44 5.31 12.45 -14.84
C LYS A 44 6.84 12.21 -14.84
N ASN A 45 7.64 13.23 -14.58
CA ASN A 45 9.10 13.09 -14.55
C ASN A 45 9.58 12.26 -13.35
N ASP A 46 8.84 12.26 -12.25
CA ASP A 46 9.17 11.52 -11.04
C ASP A 46 8.99 10.01 -11.24
N PHE A 47 8.24 9.59 -12.28
CA PHE A 47 7.98 8.18 -12.56
C PHE A 47 9.24 7.44 -13.01
N ALA A 48 10.27 8.15 -13.50
CA ALA A 48 11.57 7.55 -13.76
C ALA A 48 12.25 7.02 -12.48
N GLY A 49 11.89 7.57 -11.31
CA GLY A 49 12.37 7.16 -9.99
C GLY A 49 11.31 6.45 -9.16
N LEU A 50 10.25 5.91 -9.77
CA LEU A 50 9.09 5.38 -9.04
C LEU A 50 9.46 4.28 -8.04
N ASP A 51 10.43 3.44 -8.39
CA ASP A 51 10.99 2.40 -7.50
C ASP A 51 11.54 2.99 -6.19
N TRP A 52 12.27 4.10 -6.28
CA TRP A 52 12.82 4.80 -5.13
C TRP A 52 11.71 5.39 -4.25
N TYR A 53 10.73 6.07 -4.86
CA TYR A 53 9.59 6.64 -4.12
C TYR A 53 8.75 5.57 -3.43
N PHE A 54 8.56 4.42 -4.09
CA PHE A 54 7.88 3.29 -3.49
C PHE A 54 8.65 2.75 -2.30
N ARG A 55 9.96 2.47 -2.45
CA ARG A 55 10.82 1.97 -1.38
C ARG A 55 10.83 2.93 -0.19
N ASP A 56 11.01 4.21 -0.43
CA ASP A 56 10.99 5.24 0.61
C ASP A 56 9.63 5.29 1.32
N GLY A 57 8.53 5.39 0.56
CA GLY A 57 7.18 5.41 1.12
C GLY A 57 6.85 4.18 1.94
N TYR A 58 7.22 3.01 1.44
CA TYR A 58 7.00 1.73 2.09
C TYR A 58 7.78 1.60 3.40
N MET A 59 9.10 1.86 3.37
CA MET A 59 9.96 1.73 4.54
C MET A 59 9.57 2.72 5.64
N ASN A 60 9.28 3.97 5.28
CA ASN A 60 8.84 4.97 6.26
C ASN A 60 7.43 4.68 6.81
N THR A 61 6.55 4.07 6.01
CA THR A 61 5.25 3.61 6.51
C THR A 61 5.41 2.46 7.50
N LEU A 62 6.33 1.52 7.25
CA LEU A 62 6.65 0.45 8.21
C LEU A 62 7.11 1.01 9.55
N LEU A 63 8.07 1.95 9.54
CA LEU A 63 8.49 2.64 10.75
C LEU A 63 7.31 3.31 11.46
N LYS A 64 6.41 3.92 10.68
CA LYS A 64 5.27 4.65 11.24
C LYS A 64 4.24 3.74 11.92
N VAL A 65 4.10 2.49 11.46
CA VAL A 65 3.20 1.50 12.05
C VAL A 65 3.85 0.67 13.17
N GLY A 66 5.07 1.03 13.58
CA GLY A 66 5.77 0.39 14.70
C GLY A 66 6.70 -0.76 14.30
N ALA A 67 7.16 -0.82 13.05
CA ALA A 67 8.16 -1.79 12.65
C ALA A 67 9.50 -1.53 13.36
N GLU A 68 9.98 -2.52 14.09
CA GLU A 68 11.33 -2.55 14.68
C GLU A 68 12.41 -2.89 13.65
N GLU A 69 13.69 -2.74 14.04
CA GLU A 69 14.86 -2.96 13.17
C GLU A 69 14.85 -4.31 12.45
N ARG A 70 14.52 -5.40 13.14
CA ARG A 70 14.40 -6.75 12.54
C ARG A 70 13.41 -6.79 11.37
N HIS A 71 12.29 -6.09 11.49
CA HIS A 71 11.30 -6.01 10.43
C HIS A 71 11.83 -5.21 9.24
N MET A 72 12.56 -4.12 9.50
CA MET A 72 13.14 -3.27 8.46
C MET A 72 14.20 -4.01 7.66
N VAL A 73 15.08 -4.77 8.32
CA VAL A 73 16.09 -5.62 7.67
C VAL A 73 15.43 -6.72 6.83
N ALA A 74 14.40 -7.39 7.37
CA ALA A 74 13.64 -8.39 6.63
C ALA A 74 12.91 -7.78 5.43
N ALA A 75 12.33 -6.59 5.58
CA ALA A 75 11.61 -5.89 4.53
C ALA A 75 12.55 -5.50 3.39
N GLU A 76 13.74 -4.97 3.71
CA GLU A 76 14.77 -4.64 2.74
C GLU A 76 15.25 -5.87 1.96
N LYS A 77 15.50 -6.99 2.65
CA LYS A 77 15.93 -8.25 2.02
C LYS A 77 14.88 -8.81 1.04
N LEU A 78 13.59 -8.60 1.34
CA LEU A 78 12.48 -9.05 0.50
C LEU A 78 12.11 -8.06 -0.61
N LEU A 79 12.60 -6.82 -0.53
CA LEU A 79 12.22 -5.78 -1.47
C LEU A 79 12.90 -6.05 -2.82
N SER A 80 12.10 -6.47 -3.80
CA SER A 80 12.52 -6.53 -5.20
C SER A 80 12.29 -5.19 -5.88
N PRO A 81 12.94 -4.92 -7.03
CA PRO A 81 12.57 -3.80 -7.87
C PRO A 81 11.07 -3.78 -8.16
N LEU A 82 10.51 -2.57 -8.20
CA LEU A 82 9.13 -2.29 -8.53
C LEU A 82 8.82 -2.79 -9.94
N VAL A 83 7.72 -3.53 -10.07
CA VAL A 83 7.22 -4.03 -11.35
C VAL A 83 5.77 -3.61 -11.51
N CYS A 84 5.43 -3.01 -12.66
CA CYS A 84 4.07 -2.64 -13.01
C CYS A 84 3.48 -3.70 -13.95
N ASP A 85 2.37 -4.32 -13.58
CA ASP A 85 1.62 -5.23 -14.45
C ASP A 85 0.31 -4.62 -14.99
N ASN A 86 -0.31 -5.34 -15.93
CA ASN A 86 -1.56 -4.96 -16.59
C ASN A 86 -2.77 -5.81 -16.12
N ASP A 87 -2.66 -6.55 -15.01
CA ASP A 87 -3.75 -7.40 -14.52
C ASP A 87 -4.78 -6.59 -13.73
N CYS A 88 -6.02 -6.66 -14.18
CA CYS A 88 -7.11 -5.79 -13.76
C CYS A 88 -8.05 -6.53 -12.78
N ASN A 89 -7.63 -6.64 -11.52
CA ASN A 89 -8.39 -7.39 -10.50
C ASN A 89 -9.49 -6.53 -9.84
N ARG A 90 -10.76 -6.94 -9.99
CA ARG A 90 -11.93 -6.24 -9.41
C ARG A 90 -11.91 -6.08 -7.88
N SER A 91 -11.31 -7.02 -7.12
CA SER A 91 -11.20 -6.91 -5.67
C SER A 91 -10.17 -5.86 -5.25
N VAL A 92 -9.10 -5.75 -6.03
CA VAL A 92 -8.06 -4.75 -5.87
C VAL A 92 -8.63 -3.37 -6.16
N GLN A 93 -9.28 -3.21 -7.30
CA GLN A 93 -9.95 -1.95 -7.67
C GLN A 93 -10.99 -1.53 -6.64
N GLY A 94 -11.76 -2.46 -6.08
CA GLY A 94 -12.70 -2.16 -5.00
C GLY A 94 -12.01 -1.60 -3.76
N THR A 95 -10.89 -2.19 -3.35
CA THR A 95 -10.10 -1.69 -2.21
C THR A 95 -9.56 -0.30 -2.50
N LEU A 96 -9.02 -0.08 -3.69
CA LEU A 96 -8.41 1.19 -4.08
C LEU A 96 -9.43 2.31 -4.21
N ASN A 97 -10.61 2.01 -4.77
CA ASN A 97 -11.73 2.95 -4.79
C ASN A 97 -12.14 3.36 -3.37
N GLN A 98 -12.14 2.43 -2.42
CA GLN A 98 -12.43 2.74 -1.02
C GLN A 98 -11.38 3.68 -0.42
N MET A 99 -10.09 3.46 -0.72
CA MET A 99 -9.01 4.34 -0.24
C MET A 99 -9.10 5.74 -0.85
N VAL A 100 -9.44 5.83 -2.14
CA VAL A 100 -9.66 7.13 -2.80
C VAL A 100 -10.84 7.87 -2.17
N GLN A 101 -11.91 7.16 -1.77
CA GLN A 101 -12.99 7.77 -1.01
C GLN A 101 -12.48 8.30 0.33
N GLU A 102 -11.76 7.49 1.10
CA GLU A 102 -11.25 7.93 2.41
C GLU A 102 -10.30 9.12 2.34
N LEU A 103 -9.37 9.10 1.39
CA LEU A 103 -8.49 10.23 1.11
C LEU A 103 -9.30 11.47 0.69
N GLY A 104 -10.30 11.28 -0.17
CA GLY A 104 -11.18 12.37 -0.60
C GLY A 104 -11.89 13.01 0.59
N TRP A 105 -12.46 12.20 1.48
CA TRP A 105 -13.16 12.67 2.67
C TRP A 105 -12.20 13.36 3.64
N MET A 106 -11.02 12.80 3.88
CA MET A 106 -9.99 13.43 4.70
C MET A 106 -9.64 14.83 4.19
N LEU A 107 -9.34 14.96 2.89
CA LEU A 107 -8.96 16.25 2.30
C LEU A 107 -10.11 17.25 2.29
N GLU A 108 -11.34 16.81 2.04
CA GLU A 108 -12.53 17.66 2.06
C GLU A 108 -12.85 18.15 3.49
N CYS A 109 -12.83 17.26 4.48
CA CYS A 109 -13.10 17.62 5.88
C CYS A 109 -12.04 18.57 6.44
N ASP A 110 -10.78 18.34 6.12
CA ASP A 110 -9.66 19.16 6.61
C ASP A 110 -9.43 20.42 5.76
N ASN A 111 -10.20 20.61 4.68
CA ASN A 111 -9.97 21.62 3.64
C ASN A 111 -8.48 21.68 3.20
N ALA A 112 -7.88 20.51 3.02
CA ALA A 112 -6.45 20.33 2.87
C ALA A 112 -6.03 20.07 1.42
N SER A 113 -4.84 20.55 1.04
CA SER A 113 -4.20 20.19 -0.22
C SER A 113 -3.70 18.74 -0.17
N VAL A 114 -3.65 18.03 -1.31
CA VAL A 114 -3.08 16.67 -1.40
C VAL A 114 -1.61 16.58 -0.98
N THR A 115 -0.90 17.71 -0.98
CA THR A 115 0.50 17.82 -0.51
C THR A 115 0.62 18.09 0.99
N ALA A 116 -0.48 18.39 1.67
CA ALA A 116 -0.49 18.75 3.09
C ALA A 116 -0.39 17.53 4.03
N PRO A 117 -1.01 16.37 3.74
CA PRO A 117 -0.87 15.20 4.58
C PRO A 117 0.58 14.68 4.64
N ALA A 118 1.00 14.25 5.83
CA ALA A 118 2.26 13.53 6.01
C ALA A 118 2.15 12.14 5.34
N PRO A 119 2.90 11.87 4.24
CA PRO A 119 2.65 10.71 3.38
C PRO A 119 2.63 9.38 4.12
N TYR A 120 3.63 9.17 4.99
CA TYR A 120 3.81 7.91 5.72
C TYR A 120 2.77 7.73 6.84
N ARG A 121 2.30 8.83 7.44
CA ARG A 121 1.22 8.79 8.43
C ARG A 121 -0.12 8.47 7.77
N THR A 122 -0.38 9.05 6.61
CA THR A 122 -1.57 8.75 5.83
C THR A 122 -1.54 7.32 5.31
N GLY A 123 -0.38 6.83 4.84
CA GLY A 123 -0.20 5.42 4.47
C GLY A 123 -0.47 4.47 5.64
N ALA A 124 0.05 4.79 6.82
CA ALA A 124 -0.21 4.02 8.05
C ALA A 124 -1.72 3.99 8.39
N TRP A 125 -2.38 5.14 8.40
CA TRP A 125 -3.82 5.25 8.67
C TRP A 125 -4.67 4.43 7.69
N LEU A 126 -4.36 4.48 6.39
CA LEU A 126 -5.05 3.67 5.39
C LEU A 126 -4.82 2.16 5.61
N ALA A 127 -3.66 1.78 6.14
CA ALA A 127 -3.30 0.39 6.43
C ALA A 127 -3.88 -0.14 7.75
N GLU A 128 -4.31 0.73 8.67
CA GLU A 128 -4.93 0.36 9.95
C GLU A 128 -6.34 -0.23 9.80
N ARG A 129 -6.86 -0.34 8.57
CA ARG A 129 -8.23 -0.77 8.32
C ARG A 129 -8.35 -2.29 8.15
N PRO A 130 -9.33 -2.95 8.80
CA PRO A 130 -9.56 -4.36 8.59
C PRO A 130 -10.08 -4.59 7.16
N CYS A 131 -9.58 -5.63 6.51
CA CYS A 131 -9.96 -5.98 5.15
C CYS A 131 -10.45 -7.43 5.06
N THR A 132 -11.42 -7.68 4.16
CA THR A 132 -11.98 -9.02 3.95
C THR A 132 -11.37 -9.65 2.70
N ALA A 133 -11.01 -10.93 2.77
CA ALA A 133 -10.51 -11.69 1.63
C ALA A 133 -11.38 -12.92 1.37
N LYS A 134 -11.52 -13.31 0.10
CA LYS A 134 -12.31 -14.48 -0.30
C LYS A 134 -11.77 -15.72 0.42
N GLY A 135 -12.65 -16.43 1.14
CA GLY A 135 -12.28 -17.64 1.87
C GLY A 135 -11.64 -17.41 3.25
N VAL A 136 -11.52 -16.15 3.70
CA VAL A 136 -11.11 -15.83 5.08
C VAL A 136 -12.37 -15.55 5.89
N ARG A 137 -12.56 -16.31 6.97
CA ARG A 137 -13.73 -16.20 7.85
C ARG A 137 -13.74 -14.90 8.66
N ASP A 138 -12.56 -14.47 9.09
CA ASP A 138 -12.35 -13.26 9.88
C ASP A 138 -11.77 -12.12 9.03
N CYS A 139 -11.67 -10.93 9.62
CA CYS A 139 -11.01 -9.80 8.97
C CYS A 139 -9.49 -9.89 9.10
N ILE A 140 -8.77 -9.40 8.08
CA ILE A 140 -7.32 -9.29 8.06
C ILE A 140 -6.96 -7.87 8.46
N TRP A 141 -6.10 -7.71 9.45
CA TRP A 141 -5.47 -6.44 9.81
C TRP A 141 -4.15 -6.30 9.05
N PRO A 142 -4.07 -5.43 8.02
CA PRO A 142 -2.92 -5.39 7.12
C PRO A 142 -1.59 -5.12 7.82
N VAL A 143 -1.57 -4.17 8.77
CA VAL A 143 -0.38 -3.84 9.57
C VAL A 143 0.10 -5.06 10.35
N SER A 144 -0.78 -5.68 11.15
CA SER A 144 -0.41 -6.84 11.96
C SER A 144 0.06 -8.01 11.10
N ALA A 145 -0.68 -8.32 10.03
CA ALA A 145 -0.30 -9.38 9.09
C ALA A 145 1.05 -9.12 8.41
N MET A 146 1.43 -7.85 8.23
CA MET A 146 2.70 -7.47 7.65
C MET A 146 3.85 -7.66 8.61
N LEU A 147 3.71 -7.18 9.85
CA LEU A 147 4.73 -7.36 10.89
C LEU A 147 4.95 -8.85 11.16
N ASP A 148 3.88 -9.64 11.27
CA ASP A 148 3.96 -11.10 11.43
C ASP A 148 4.72 -11.80 10.28
N LEU A 149 4.54 -11.32 9.05
CA LEU A 149 5.24 -11.85 7.88
C LEU A 149 6.73 -11.53 7.95
N LEU A 150 7.08 -10.30 8.31
CA LEU A 150 8.47 -9.86 8.43
C LEU A 150 9.17 -10.56 9.60
N GLU A 151 8.46 -10.78 10.70
CA GLU A 151 8.96 -11.49 11.87
C GLU A 151 9.33 -12.95 11.52
N LYS A 152 8.47 -13.64 10.78
CA LYS A 152 8.72 -15.01 10.30
C LYS A 152 9.93 -15.11 9.36
N VAL A 153 10.19 -14.05 8.60
CA VAL A 153 11.33 -14.01 7.68
C VAL A 153 12.63 -13.64 8.41
N GLY A 154 12.55 -12.73 9.39
CA GLY A 154 13.69 -12.35 10.22
C GLY A 154 14.15 -13.46 11.17
N SER A 155 13.22 -14.27 11.69
CA SER A 155 13.52 -15.41 12.57
C SER A 155 14.01 -16.68 11.84
N ALA A 156 13.89 -16.72 10.51
CA ALA A 156 14.36 -17.82 9.67
C ALA A 156 15.77 -17.59 9.09
N GLY A 157 16.48 -16.56 9.59
CA GLY A 157 17.82 -16.15 9.18
C GLY A 157 18.90 -16.52 10.19
#